data_AF-A0A1U7TUZ5-F1
#
_entry.id   AF-A0A1U7TUZ5-F1
#
_cell.length_a   1.000
_cell.length_b   1.000
_cell.length_c   1.000
_cell.angle_alpha   90.00
_cell.angle_beta   90.00
_cell.angle_gamma   90.00
#
_symmetry.space_group_name_H-M   'P 1'
#
loop_
_entity.id
_entity.type
_entity.pdbx_description
1 polymer ?
#
loop_
_entity_poly.entity_id
_entity_poly.type
_entity_poly.pdbx_seq_one_letter_code
_entity_poly.pdbx_strand_id
1 'polypeptide(L)'
;MISIHNEEENAFILDTLKKQWKGPDDILLGMFYDTDDESFKWFDNSNMTFDKWTDQEDGEDLVDTCAFLHTKTGEWKKGDCEVSSVEGALCKAAIPYDRKYLSDNHILISALVIASTVILTVLGAIIWFLYKRNSDSGLTTIFTTAPQSPYNEDCVLVVAEENEHAVQFD
;
A
#
# COMPACT_ATOMS: atom_id res chain seq x y z
N MET A 1 -17.58 22.39 -6.03
CA MET A 1 -17.50 21.90 -7.43
C MET A 1 -16.05 21.95 -7.89
N ILE A 2 -15.70 21.37 -9.03
CA ILE A 2 -14.31 21.32 -9.51
C ILE A 2 -13.89 22.61 -10.23
N SER A 3 -12.69 23.09 -9.93
CA SER A 3 -11.99 24.16 -10.64
C SER A 3 -10.73 23.60 -11.31
N ILE A 4 -10.36 24.14 -12.46
CA ILE A 4 -9.20 23.69 -13.25
C ILE A 4 -8.30 24.88 -13.55
N HIS A 5 -7.01 24.80 -13.17
CA HIS A 5 -6.08 25.94 -13.27
C HIS A 5 -4.92 25.72 -14.24
N ASN A 6 -4.75 24.51 -14.77
CA ASN A 6 -3.71 24.18 -15.74
C ASN A 6 -4.05 22.93 -16.56
N GLU A 7 -3.24 22.67 -17.59
CA GLU A 7 -3.42 21.53 -18.48
C GLU A 7 -3.19 20.19 -17.76
N GLU A 8 -2.25 20.14 -16.81
CA GLU A 8 -1.93 18.94 -16.05
C GLU A 8 -3.12 18.49 -15.18
N GLU A 9 -3.82 19.43 -14.55
CA GLU A 9 -5.02 19.19 -13.77
C GLU A 9 -6.16 18.69 -14.66
N ASN A 10 -6.37 19.31 -15.82
CA ASN A 10 -7.35 18.86 -16.80
C ASN A 10 -7.06 17.43 -17.25
N ALA A 11 -5.81 17.12 -17.59
CA ALA A 11 -5.39 15.78 -18.00
C ALA A 11 -5.54 14.74 -16.87
N PHE A 12 -5.18 15.11 -15.64
CA PHE A 12 -5.35 14.26 -14.45
C PHE A 12 -6.82 13.90 -14.21
N ILE A 13 -7.73 14.86 -14.35
CA ILE A 13 -9.16 14.63 -14.22
C ILE A 13 -9.62 13.60 -15.27
N LEU A 14 -9.26 13.79 -16.55
CA LEU A 14 -9.65 12.87 -17.63
C LEU A 14 -9.13 11.45 -17.42
N ASP A 15 -7.88 11.30 -16.98
CA ASP A 15 -7.29 10.01 -16.66
C ASP A 15 -8.01 9.33 -15.47
N THR A 16 -8.31 10.11 -14.42
CA THR A 16 -9.05 9.65 -13.24
C THR A 16 -10.44 9.15 -13.62
N LEU A 17 -11.16 9.93 -14.44
CA LEU A 17 -12.49 9.55 -14.94
C LEU A 17 -12.40 8.25 -15.74
N LYS A 18 -11.51 8.16 -16.75
CA LYS A 18 -11.36 6.95 -17.58
C LYS A 18 -11.06 5.69 -16.75
N LYS A 19 -10.27 5.81 -15.69
CA LYS A 19 -9.84 4.68 -14.86
C LYS A 19 -10.87 4.27 -13.81
N GLN A 20 -11.46 5.26 -13.13
CA GLN A 20 -12.23 5.03 -11.90
C GLN A 20 -13.73 5.16 -12.11
N TRP A 21 -14.18 5.84 -13.17
CA TRP A 21 -15.58 6.18 -13.34
C TRP A 21 -16.05 6.06 -14.79
N LYS A 22 -16.94 5.11 -15.06
CA LYS A 22 -17.76 5.12 -16.29
C LYS A 22 -18.89 6.16 -16.13
N GLY A 23 -18.50 7.41 -15.92
CA GLY A 23 -19.39 8.55 -15.79
C GLY A 23 -19.97 8.97 -17.14
N PRO A 24 -20.78 10.04 -17.13
CA PRO A 24 -21.32 10.61 -18.36
C PRO A 24 -20.22 11.14 -19.30
N ASP A 25 -20.61 11.36 -20.55
CA ASP A 25 -19.73 11.97 -21.55
C ASP A 25 -19.40 13.43 -21.19
N ASP A 26 -20.23 14.08 -20.38
CA ASP A 26 -20.07 15.47 -19.96
C ASP A 26 -20.25 15.62 -18.45
N ILE A 27 -19.34 16.34 -17.80
CA ILE A 27 -19.37 16.56 -16.35
C ILE A 27 -19.45 18.04 -16.05
N LEU A 28 -20.37 18.41 -15.16
CA LEU A 28 -20.51 19.80 -14.74
C LEU A 28 -19.24 20.29 -14.03
N LEU A 29 -18.67 21.38 -14.55
CA LEU A 29 -17.58 22.10 -13.93
C LEU A 29 -18.12 23.06 -12.88
N GLY A 30 -17.26 23.45 -11.94
CA GLY A 30 -17.57 24.46 -10.95
C GLY A 30 -17.50 25.88 -11.48
N MET A 31 -18.01 26.12 -12.68
CA MET A 31 -17.91 27.40 -13.38
C MET A 31 -19.30 27.89 -13.79
N PHE A 32 -19.50 29.20 -13.65
CA PHE A 32 -20.73 29.90 -14.04
C PHE A 32 -20.39 31.18 -14.79
N TYR A 33 -21.31 31.65 -15.63
CA TYR A 33 -21.21 32.94 -16.27
C TYR A 33 -21.75 34.05 -15.35
N ASP A 34 -20.93 35.04 -15.08
CA ASP A 34 -21.31 36.24 -14.33
C ASP A 34 -21.76 37.32 -15.33
N THR A 35 -23.04 37.69 -15.27
CA THR A 35 -23.64 38.67 -16.18
C THR A 35 -23.24 40.11 -15.85
N ASP A 36 -22.83 40.40 -14.62
CA ASP A 36 -22.40 41.74 -14.22
C ASP A 36 -20.98 42.04 -14.74
N ASP A 37 -20.12 41.02 -14.71
CA ASP A 37 -18.73 41.10 -15.17
C ASP A 37 -18.51 40.53 -16.58
N GLU A 38 -19.58 40.12 -17.28
CA GLU A 38 -19.58 39.51 -18.61
C GLU A 38 -18.48 38.42 -18.80
N SER A 39 -18.30 37.56 -17.78
CA SER A 39 -17.18 36.60 -17.77
C SER A 39 -17.47 35.32 -16.99
N PHE A 40 -16.77 34.25 -17.34
CA PHE A 40 -16.84 32.98 -16.61
C PHE A 40 -16.00 33.02 -15.33
N LYS A 41 -16.58 32.55 -14.22
CA LYS A 41 -15.94 32.49 -12.90
C LYS A 41 -16.09 31.13 -12.24
N TRP A 42 -15.10 30.76 -11.43
CA TRP A 42 -15.16 29.56 -10.61
C TRP A 42 -15.96 29.79 -9.31
N PHE A 43 -16.77 28.82 -8.92
CA PHE A 43 -17.53 28.82 -7.65
C PHE A 43 -16.65 28.82 -6.39
N ASP A 44 -15.39 28.40 -6.49
CA ASP A 44 -14.44 28.43 -5.38
C ASP A 44 -13.72 29.78 -5.23
N ASN A 45 -14.11 30.79 -6.03
CA ASN A 45 -13.53 32.14 -6.07
C ASN A 45 -12.04 32.18 -6.47
N SER A 46 -11.53 31.11 -7.05
CA SER A 46 -10.19 31.11 -7.64
C SER A 46 -10.18 31.83 -8.99
N ASN A 47 -9.01 32.33 -9.38
CA ASN A 47 -8.87 33.03 -10.65
C ASN A 47 -8.96 32.06 -11.84
N MET A 48 -9.60 32.50 -12.92
CA MET A 48 -9.60 31.80 -14.20
C MET A 48 -8.24 32.01 -14.89
N THR A 49 -7.33 31.05 -14.71
CA THR A 49 -5.95 31.11 -15.25
C THR A 49 -5.73 30.19 -16.45
N PHE A 50 -6.72 29.35 -16.74
CA PHE A 50 -6.67 28.32 -17.75
C PHE A 50 -8.08 28.08 -18.24
N ASP A 51 -8.20 27.87 -19.55
CA ASP A 51 -9.43 27.47 -20.21
C ASP A 51 -9.11 26.52 -21.35
N LYS A 52 -10.10 25.70 -21.71
CA LYS A 52 -10.01 24.77 -22.83
C LYS A 52 -11.34 24.66 -23.55
N TRP A 53 -11.90 25.81 -23.92
CA TRP A 53 -13.19 25.88 -24.60
C TRP A 53 -13.16 25.14 -25.94
N THR A 54 -14.27 24.46 -26.26
CA THR A 54 -14.54 24.00 -27.62
C THR A 54 -14.91 25.20 -28.49
N ASP A 55 -14.59 25.12 -29.79
CA ASP A 55 -15.06 26.10 -30.77
C ASP A 55 -16.59 25.99 -30.91
N GLN A 56 -17.33 26.77 -30.12
CA GLN A 56 -18.79 26.89 -30.16
C GLN A 56 -19.16 28.30 -30.62
N GLU A 57 -20.26 28.46 -31.37
CA GLU A 57 -20.72 29.78 -31.80
C GLU A 57 -21.04 30.68 -30.59
N ASP A 58 -20.38 31.83 -30.51
CA ASP A 58 -20.53 32.83 -29.43
C ASP A 58 -21.83 33.67 -29.55
N GLY A 59 -22.91 33.08 -30.08
CA GLY A 59 -24.17 33.78 -30.41
C GLY A 59 -25.33 33.53 -29.44
N GLU A 60 -25.13 32.75 -28.38
CA GLU A 60 -26.19 32.38 -27.44
C GLU A 60 -26.29 33.37 -26.26
N ASP A 61 -27.50 33.55 -25.73
CA ASP A 61 -27.72 34.27 -24.47
C ASP A 61 -27.02 33.50 -23.34
N LEU A 62 -26.03 34.13 -22.71
CA LEU A 62 -25.18 33.50 -21.70
C LEU A 62 -25.78 33.58 -20.28
N VAL A 63 -26.99 34.13 -20.14
CA VAL A 63 -27.73 34.10 -18.87
C VAL A 63 -27.91 32.65 -18.42
N ASP A 64 -27.67 32.39 -17.13
CA ASP A 64 -27.74 31.06 -16.52
C ASP A 64 -26.88 29.99 -17.22
N THR A 65 -25.75 30.39 -17.80
CA THR A 65 -24.80 29.48 -18.45
C THR A 65 -23.75 28.94 -17.48
N CYS A 66 -23.63 27.61 -17.47
CA CYS A 66 -22.60 26.83 -16.81
C CYS A 66 -21.63 26.23 -17.85
N ALA A 67 -20.59 25.55 -17.36
CA ALA A 67 -19.65 24.85 -18.22
C ALA A 67 -19.56 23.37 -17.89
N PHE A 68 -19.34 22.58 -18.94
CA PHE A 68 -19.23 21.13 -18.85
C PHE A 68 -17.92 20.66 -19.48
N LEU A 69 -17.23 19.74 -18.81
CA LEU A 69 -16.04 19.07 -19.32
C LEU A 69 -16.47 17.86 -20.14
N HIS A 70 -16.09 17.83 -21.42
CA HIS A 70 -16.28 16.65 -22.26
C HIS A 70 -15.20 15.61 -21.94
N THR A 71 -15.59 14.45 -21.40
CA THR A 71 -14.65 13.48 -20.81
C THR A 71 -13.78 12.74 -21.85
N LYS A 72 -14.16 12.81 -23.13
CA LYS A 72 -13.41 12.20 -24.25
C LYS A 72 -12.31 13.11 -24.79
N THR A 73 -12.63 14.38 -25.08
CA THR A 73 -11.69 15.35 -25.67
C THR A 73 -10.95 16.17 -24.61
N GLY A 74 -11.58 16.39 -23.45
CA GLY A 74 -11.06 17.27 -22.41
C GLY A 74 -11.33 18.75 -22.63
N GLU A 75 -12.16 19.08 -23.62
CA GLU A 75 -12.59 20.44 -23.91
C GLU A 75 -13.84 20.79 -23.11
N TRP A 76 -14.08 22.09 -22.95
CA TRP A 76 -15.17 22.63 -22.15
C TRP A 76 -16.23 23.19 -23.08
N LYS A 77 -17.50 22.90 -22.80
CA LYS A 77 -18.63 23.42 -23.54
C LYS A 77 -19.52 24.26 -22.65
N LYS A 78 -20.14 25.29 -23.23
CA LYS A 78 -21.13 26.13 -22.56
C LYS A 78 -22.47 25.40 -22.59
N GLY A 79 -23.27 25.55 -21.54
CA GLY A 79 -24.62 24.99 -21.49
C GLY A 79 -25.40 25.51 -20.30
N ASP A 80 -26.71 25.36 -20.33
CA ASP A 80 -27.62 25.79 -19.26
C ASP A 80 -27.22 25.17 -17.89
N CYS A 81 -27.34 25.92 -16.80
CA CYS A 81 -27.16 25.41 -15.45
C CYS A 81 -28.35 24.57 -14.95
N GLU A 82 -29.57 24.83 -15.44
CA GLU A 82 -30.83 24.19 -15.01
C GLU A 82 -31.14 22.85 -15.69
N VAL A 83 -30.13 22.17 -16.24
CA VAL A 83 -30.34 20.84 -16.82
C VAL A 83 -30.65 19.81 -15.73
N SER A 84 -31.88 19.30 -15.77
CA SER A 84 -32.32 18.09 -15.06
C SER A 84 -31.53 16.81 -15.43
N SER A 85 -30.52 16.92 -16.30
CA SER A 85 -29.66 15.86 -16.82
C SER A 85 -28.18 15.98 -16.41
N VAL A 86 -27.84 16.66 -15.31
CA VAL A 86 -26.46 16.58 -14.77
C VAL A 86 -26.23 15.17 -14.23
N GLU A 87 -25.68 14.31 -15.08
CA GLU A 87 -25.40 12.89 -14.79
C GLU A 87 -24.18 12.70 -13.87
N GLY A 88 -23.52 13.79 -13.46
CA GLY A 88 -22.46 13.79 -12.46
C GLY A 88 -21.77 15.16 -12.31
N ALA A 89 -21.35 15.47 -11.08
CA ALA A 89 -20.48 16.61 -10.78
C ALA A 89 -19.24 16.11 -10.05
N LEU A 90 -18.08 16.72 -10.34
CA LEU A 90 -16.82 16.40 -9.67
C LEU A 90 -16.54 17.42 -8.56
N CYS A 91 -16.09 16.93 -7.41
CA CYS A 91 -15.73 17.76 -6.27
C CYS A 91 -14.22 17.80 -6.09
N LYS A 92 -13.69 19.01 -5.95
CA LYS A 92 -12.31 19.27 -5.56
C LYS A 92 -12.30 19.85 -4.16
N ALA A 93 -11.43 19.32 -3.30
CA ALA A 93 -11.22 19.82 -1.96
C ALA A 93 -9.72 19.84 -1.68
N ALA A 94 -9.22 20.97 -1.18
CA ALA A 94 -7.87 21.03 -0.65
C ALA A 94 -7.82 20.21 0.64
N ILE A 95 -6.94 19.21 0.68
CA ILE A 95 -6.66 18.49 1.92
C ILE A 95 -5.63 19.34 2.67
N PRO A 96 -5.94 19.90 3.86
CA PRO A 96 -4.92 20.51 4.68
C PRO A 96 -3.91 19.41 5.04
N TYR A 97 -2.66 19.56 4.60
CA TYR A 97 -1.55 18.67 4.95
C TYR A 97 -1.15 18.88 6.42
N ASP A 98 -2.09 18.74 7.35
CA ASP A 98 -1.75 18.47 8.75
C ASP A 98 -1.28 17.03 8.80
N ARG A 99 0.04 16.82 8.66
CA ARG A 99 0.88 15.68 9.08
C ARG A 99 0.20 14.35 9.44
N LYS A 100 -0.85 13.91 8.73
CA LYS A 100 -1.68 12.77 9.15
C LYS A 100 -0.94 11.44 8.96
N TYR A 101 0.13 11.46 8.18
CA TYR A 101 1.07 10.35 7.97
C TYR A 101 2.24 10.29 8.95
N LEU A 102 2.42 11.32 9.80
CA LEU A 102 3.35 11.33 10.92
C LEU A 102 2.56 11.29 12.23
N SER A 103 1.58 10.39 12.31
CA SER A 103 1.07 10.01 13.61
C SER A 103 2.23 9.40 14.38
N ASP A 104 2.67 10.04 15.47
CA ASP A 104 3.67 9.50 16.41
C ASP A 104 3.34 8.03 16.77
N ASN A 105 2.06 7.68 16.77
CA ASN A 105 1.58 6.32 16.98
C ASN A 105 2.15 5.33 15.96
N HIS A 106 2.29 5.68 14.68
CA HIS A 106 2.87 4.77 13.68
C HIS A 106 4.36 4.51 13.93
N ILE A 107 5.12 5.54 14.34
CA ILE A 107 6.53 5.39 14.71
C ILE A 107 6.66 4.54 15.98
N LEU A 108 5.88 4.85 17.02
CA LEU A 108 5.87 4.10 18.28
C LEU A 108 5.46 2.64 18.08
N ILE A 109 4.40 2.38 17.30
CA ILE A 109 3.95 1.01 16.96
C ILE A 109 5.05 0.27 16.20
N SER A 110 5.66 0.90 15.17
CA SER A 110 6.73 0.26 14.41
C SER A 110 7.95 -0.09 15.29
N ALA A 111 8.33 0.81 16.20
CA ALA A 111 9.43 0.61 17.14
C ALA A 111 9.13 -0.52 18.14
N LEU A 112 7.92 -0.58 18.69
CA LEU A 112 7.50 -1.64 19.61
C LEU A 112 7.49 -3.02 18.95
N VAL A 113 7.01 -3.10 17.70
CA VAL A 113 7.03 -4.34 16.92
C VAL A 113 8.47 -4.80 16.67
N ILE A 114 9.35 -3.90 16.20
CA ILE A 114 10.75 -4.24 15.96
C ILE A 114 11.43 -4.71 17.25
N ALA A 115 11.29 -3.97 18.35
CA ALA A 115 11.89 -4.35 19.63
C ALA A 115 11.42 -5.74 20.10
N SER A 116 10.10 -6.01 19.99
CA SER A 116 9.52 -7.30 20.40
C SER A 116 10.05 -8.46 19.56
N THR A 117 10.17 -8.28 18.23
CA THR A 117 10.73 -9.32 17.35
C THR A 117 12.19 -9.64 17.68
N VAL A 118 13.01 -8.61 17.92
CA VAL A 118 14.42 -8.80 18.29
C VAL A 118 14.54 -9.56 19.62
N ILE A 119 13.75 -9.19 20.63
CA ILE A 119 13.76 -9.88 21.93
C ILE A 119 13.39 -11.36 21.77
N LEU A 120 12.35 -11.69 21.01
CA LEU A 120 11.93 -13.08 20.78
C LEU A 120 13.00 -13.90 20.05
N THR A 121 13.68 -13.33 19.06
CA THR A 121 14.76 -14.03 18.34
C THR A 121 15.96 -14.32 19.25
N VAL A 122 16.33 -13.36 20.11
CA VAL A 122 17.43 -13.53 21.06
C VAL A 122 17.08 -14.57 22.12
N LEU A 123 15.88 -14.51 22.70
CA LEU A 123 15.42 -15.50 23.68
C LEU A 123 15.36 -16.90 23.06
N GLY A 124 14.86 -17.02 21.83
CA GLY A 124 14.84 -18.28 21.10
C GLY A 124 16.24 -18.85 20.88
N ALA A 125 17.21 -18.02 20.49
CA ALA A 125 18.60 -18.44 20.30
C ALA A 125 19.26 -18.89 21.62
N ILE A 126 19.00 -18.19 22.72
CA ILE A 126 19.52 -18.55 24.05
C ILE A 126 18.94 -19.89 24.50
N ILE A 127 17.62 -20.08 24.41
CA ILE A 127 16.95 -21.34 24.79
C ILE A 127 17.50 -22.49 23.96
N TRP A 128 17.63 -22.30 22.64
CA TRP A 128 18.20 -23.31 21.74
C TRP A 128 19.63 -23.68 22.13
N PHE A 129 20.47 -22.69 22.44
CA PHE A 129 21.85 -22.92 22.87
C PHE A 129 21.93 -23.69 24.19
N LEU A 130 21.09 -23.33 25.18
CA LEU A 130 21.02 -24.02 26.46
C LEU A 130 20.53 -25.47 26.31
N TYR A 131 19.51 -25.69 25.48
CA TYR A 131 19.00 -27.03 25.18
C TYR A 131 20.07 -27.89 24.51
N LYS A 132 20.77 -27.35 23.50
CA LYS A 132 21.87 -28.05 22.83
C LYS A 132 22.99 -28.41 23.80
N ARG A 133 23.41 -27.47 24.65
CA ARG A 133 24.44 -27.72 25.67
C ARG A 133 24.02 -28.81 26.65
N ASN A 134 22.76 -28.82 27.10
CA ASN A 134 22.27 -29.86 28.00
C ASN A 134 22.16 -31.23 27.33
N SER A 135 21.82 -31.26 26.04
CA SER A 135 21.81 -32.49 25.23
C SER A 135 23.22 -33.08 25.09
N ASP A 136 24.25 -32.25 24.93
CA ASP A 136 25.65 -32.70 24.87
C ASP A 136 26.19 -33.12 26.26
N SER A 137 25.72 -32.50 27.34
CA SER A 137 26.12 -32.84 28.73
C SER A 137 25.51 -34.15 29.28
N GLY A 138 24.66 -34.84 28.50
CA GLY A 138 23.98 -36.07 28.92
C GLY A 138 24.81 -37.38 28.89
N LEU A 139 26.11 -37.35 28.55
CA LEU A 139 26.92 -38.58 28.34
C LEU A 139 28.17 -38.75 29.23
N THR A 140 28.35 -38.01 30.33
CA THR A 140 29.49 -38.27 31.24
C THR A 140 29.04 -38.58 32.65
N THR A 141 28.54 -39.79 32.87
CA THR A 141 28.34 -40.35 34.21
C THR A 141 29.61 -41.10 34.63
N ILE A 142 30.22 -40.55 35.68
CA ILE A 142 31.31 -41.02 36.53
C ILE A 142 31.28 -42.54 36.78
N PHE A 143 32.42 -43.22 36.64
CA PHE A 143 32.68 -44.47 37.36
C PHE A 143 33.99 -44.39 38.17
N THR A 144 33.83 -44.76 39.43
CA THR A 144 34.76 -44.74 40.57
C THR A 144 35.99 -45.64 40.40
N THR A 145 37.13 -45.18 40.92
CA THR A 145 38.41 -45.90 41.07
C THR A 145 38.40 -46.99 42.16
N ALA A 146 38.93 -48.18 41.88
CA ALA A 146 39.66 -49.07 42.82
C ALA A 146 40.45 -50.16 42.02
N PRO A 147 41.40 -50.95 42.60
CA PRO A 147 42.85 -50.84 42.36
C PRO A 147 43.51 -52.00 41.57
N GLN A 148 44.82 -51.85 41.32
CA GLN A 148 45.76 -52.58 40.44
C GLN A 148 45.68 -54.12 40.32
N SER A 149 45.96 -54.62 39.10
CA SER A 149 46.57 -55.93 38.83
C SER A 149 47.50 -55.84 37.59
N PRO A 150 48.64 -56.55 37.55
CA PRO A 150 49.69 -56.37 36.54
C PRO A 150 49.59 -57.38 35.36
N TYR A 151 50.26 -57.06 34.25
CA TYR A 151 50.58 -57.90 33.07
C TYR A 151 49.52 -58.06 31.95
N ASN A 152 49.71 -57.35 30.83
CA ASN A 152 50.52 -57.71 29.65
C ASN A 152 49.81 -57.36 28.32
N GLU A 153 50.60 -56.89 27.36
CA GLU A 153 50.21 -56.47 26.02
C GLU A 153 49.79 -57.66 25.14
N ASP A 154 48.66 -57.55 24.45
CA ASP A 154 48.52 -58.04 23.06
C ASP A 154 47.20 -57.54 22.44
N CYS A 155 47.33 -56.75 21.37
CA CYS A 155 46.22 -56.40 20.50
C CYS A 155 46.02 -57.53 19.48
N VAL A 156 44.99 -58.36 19.65
CA VAL A 156 44.56 -59.31 18.62
C VAL A 156 43.25 -58.84 18.02
N LEU A 157 43.34 -58.38 16.76
CA LEU A 157 42.21 -58.22 15.85
C LEU A 157 41.64 -59.61 15.53
N VAL A 158 40.41 -59.88 15.95
CA VAL A 158 39.64 -61.03 15.44
C VAL A 158 38.52 -60.49 14.58
N VAL A 159 38.69 -60.71 13.27
CA VAL A 159 37.65 -60.56 12.25
C VAL A 159 36.53 -61.55 12.59
N ALA A 160 35.29 -61.07 12.65
CA ALA A 160 34.11 -61.93 12.74
C ALA A 160 33.29 -61.77 11.46
N GLU A 161 33.33 -62.85 10.68
CA GLU A 161 32.62 -63.17 9.47
C GLU A 161 31.31 -63.91 9.82
N GLU A 162 30.30 -63.69 8.97
CA GLU A 162 29.08 -64.48 8.68
C GLU A 162 27.94 -64.73 9.69
N ASN A 163 26.79 -64.13 9.35
CA ASN A 163 25.46 -64.73 9.08
C ASN A 163 25.09 -66.10 9.69
N GLU A 164 23.91 -66.18 10.31
CA GLU A 164 22.73 -66.87 9.73
C GLU A 164 21.48 -66.75 10.62
N HIS A 165 20.32 -66.91 9.97
CA HIS A 165 18.95 -66.64 10.42
C HIS A 165 18.31 -67.76 11.26
N ALA A 166 17.23 -67.41 11.97
CA ALA A 166 15.93 -68.07 11.80
C ALA A 166 14.80 -67.21 12.41
N VAL A 167 13.83 -66.81 11.58
CA VAL A 167 12.49 -66.38 12.01
C VAL A 167 11.51 -67.42 11.47
N GLN A 168 10.65 -67.94 12.35
CA GLN A 168 9.58 -68.88 12.02
C GLN A 168 8.24 -68.12 12.18
N PHE A 169 7.43 -68.11 11.13
CA PHE A 169 6.07 -67.55 11.07
C PHE A 169 5.05 -68.70 11.01
N ASP A 170 3.88 -68.50 11.62
CA ASP A 170 2.59 -69.04 11.17
C ASP A 170 1.83 -67.91 10.46
#